data_AF-A0A3P3F6L9-F1
#
_entry.id   AF-A0A3P3F6L9-F1
#
_cell.length_a   1.000
_cell.length_b   1.000
_cell.length_c   1.000
_cell.angle_alpha   90.00
_cell.angle_beta   90.00
_cell.angle_gamma   90.00
#
_symmetry.space_group_name_H-M   'P 1'
#
loop_
_entity.id
_entity.type
_entity.pdbx_description
1 polymer ?
#
loop_
_entity_poly.entity_id
_entity_poly.type
_entity_poly.pdbx_seq_one_letter_code
_entity_poly.pdbx_strand_id
1 'polypeptide(L)'
;MELEEFISETLRQILSGAAKAQDTEIGKNVNAAFPGVLGSNLSVLPEFGVFARVDFDVAVTAESTVGGKGSIRVWGLGAEGGKDSRSQTVSRVVFAVPLRLPDGDQSKKVAVDRAEDKNRERLRQAQGRHLEEMGKRLA
;
A
#
# COMPACT_ATOMS: atom_id res chain seq x y z
N MET A 1 5.47 -29.33 14.78
CA MET A 1 5.48 -28.40 13.65
C MET A 1 6.85 -28.50 13.03
N GLU A 2 6.87 -29.04 11.82
CA GLU A 2 8.08 -29.06 10.99
C GLU A 2 8.32 -27.69 10.34
N LEU A 3 9.52 -27.45 9.84
CA LEU A 3 9.90 -26.17 9.23
C LEU A 3 8.99 -25.78 8.04
N GLU A 4 8.64 -26.74 7.19
CA GLU A 4 7.76 -26.51 6.04
C GLU A 4 6.36 -26.06 6.47
N GLU A 5 5.81 -26.71 7.51
CA GLU A 5 4.53 -26.34 8.11
C GLU A 5 4.57 -24.93 8.69
N PHE A 6 5.67 -24.58 9.38
CA PHE A 6 5.87 -23.24 9.94
C PHE A 6 5.90 -22.17 8.85
N ILE A 7 6.66 -22.38 7.77
CA ILE A 7 6.78 -21.42 6.66
C ILE A 7 5.41 -21.24 5.98
N SER A 8 4.75 -22.35 5.64
CA SER A 8 3.45 -22.34 4.98
C SER A 8 2.39 -21.62 5.80
N GLU A 9 2.31 -21.94 7.10
CA GLU A 9 1.34 -21.32 8.00
C GLU A 9 1.66 -19.84 8.24
N THR A 10 2.94 -19.46 8.38
CA THR A 10 3.36 -18.06 8.50
C THR A 10 2.94 -17.22 7.29
N LEU A 11 3.25 -17.69 6.08
CA LEU A 11 2.89 -16.99 4.84
C LEU A 11 1.37 -16.89 4.68
N ARG A 12 0.64 -17.97 5.01
CA ARG A 12 -0.83 -17.97 4.98
C ARG A 12 -1.42 -16.93 5.92
N GLN A 13 -0.90 -16.82 7.15
CA GLN A 13 -1.37 -15.83 8.12
C GLN A 13 -1.07 -14.40 7.68
N ILE A 14 0.13 -14.12 7.13
CA ILE A 14 0.47 -12.80 6.58
C ILE A 14 -0.49 -12.42 5.45
N LEU A 15 -0.69 -13.31 4.47
CA LEU A 15 -1.58 -13.06 3.34
C LEU A 15 -3.04 -12.90 3.79
N SER A 16 -3.50 -13.74 4.73
CA SER A 16 -4.86 -13.63 5.28
C SER A 16 -5.05 -12.34 6.07
N GLY A 17 -4.05 -11.90 6.84
CA GLY A 17 -4.08 -10.64 7.57
C GLY A 17 -4.19 -9.44 6.62
N ALA A 18 -3.39 -9.42 5.55
CA ALA A 18 -3.48 -8.39 4.52
C ALA A 18 -4.86 -8.38 3.84
N ALA A 19 -5.39 -9.55 3.46
CA ALA A 19 -6.72 -9.67 2.86
C ALA A 19 -7.84 -9.18 3.80
N LYS A 20 -7.76 -9.48 5.11
CA LYS A 20 -8.71 -8.97 6.10
C LYS A 20 -8.63 -7.45 6.24
N ALA A 21 -7.43 -6.89 6.22
CA ALA A 21 -7.26 -5.43 6.26
C ALA A 21 -7.82 -4.72 5.01
N GLN A 22 -7.95 -5.43 3.89
CA GLN A 22 -8.61 -4.94 2.68
C GLN A 22 -10.15 -4.90 2.78
N ASP A 23 -10.75 -5.59 3.76
CA ASP A 23 -12.22 -5.67 3.94
C ASP A 23 -12.76 -4.44 4.72
N THR A 24 -12.43 -3.25 4.24
CA THR A 24 -12.89 -1.96 4.79
C THR A 24 -13.11 -0.96 3.66
N GLU A 25 -13.80 0.16 3.93
CA GLU A 25 -14.03 1.22 2.93
C GLU A 25 -12.72 1.74 2.30
N ILE A 26 -11.67 1.85 3.11
CA ILE A 26 -10.34 2.30 2.68
C ILE A 26 -9.40 1.14 2.33
N GLY A 27 -9.87 -0.10 2.43
CA GLY A 27 -9.05 -1.31 2.34
C GLY A 27 -8.39 -1.52 0.98
N LYS A 28 -8.94 -0.94 -0.10
CA LYS A 28 -8.31 -0.88 -1.43
C LYS A 28 -6.91 -0.25 -1.45
N ASN A 29 -6.57 0.50 -0.40
CA ASN A 29 -5.26 1.10 -0.21
C ASN A 29 -4.22 0.14 0.37
N VAL A 30 -4.64 -0.97 0.98
CA VAL A 30 -3.75 -1.99 1.54
C VAL A 30 -3.20 -2.86 0.42
N ASN A 31 -1.88 -2.91 0.29
CA ASN A 31 -1.19 -3.61 -0.78
C ASN A 31 -1.73 -3.23 -2.17
N ALA A 32 -2.02 -1.95 -2.38
CA ALA A 32 -2.54 -1.46 -3.65
C ALA A 32 -1.53 -1.66 -4.78
N ALA A 33 -2.02 -1.79 -6.02
CA ALA A 33 -1.18 -1.96 -7.19
C ALA A 33 -0.13 -0.83 -7.29
N PHE A 34 1.14 -1.22 -7.39
CA PHE A 34 2.29 -0.32 -7.37
C PHE A 34 3.28 -0.76 -8.46
N PRO A 35 3.51 0.03 -9.52
CA PRO A 35 4.34 -0.36 -10.67
C PRO A 35 5.86 -0.20 -10.42
N GLY A 36 6.32 -0.06 -9.17
CA GLY A 36 7.73 0.20 -8.85
C GLY A 36 8.30 -0.74 -7.79
N VAL A 37 9.53 -0.44 -7.35
CA VAL A 37 10.14 -1.03 -6.15
C VAL A 37 10.02 -0.02 -5.02
N LEU A 38 9.51 -0.45 -3.86
CA LEU A 38 9.49 0.39 -2.65
C LEU A 38 10.92 0.51 -2.11
N GLY A 39 11.67 1.49 -2.62
CA GLY A 39 13.06 1.75 -2.22
C GLY A 39 13.19 2.57 -0.93
N SER A 40 12.13 3.26 -0.51
CA SER A 40 12.09 4.12 0.68
C SER A 40 10.75 3.98 1.41
N ASN A 41 10.67 4.54 2.62
CA ASN A 41 9.46 4.51 3.44
C ASN A 41 8.29 5.29 2.81
N LEU A 42 8.56 6.18 1.84
CA LEU A 42 7.57 6.98 1.14
C LEU A 42 7.92 7.08 -0.34
N SER A 43 7.00 6.65 -1.21
CA SER A 43 7.13 6.72 -2.66
C SER A 43 5.98 7.53 -3.25
N VAL A 44 6.28 8.47 -4.15
CA VAL A 44 5.28 9.30 -4.84
C VAL A 44 5.27 8.94 -6.30
N LEU A 45 4.12 8.48 -6.81
CA LEU A 45 3.93 8.18 -8.23
C LEU A 45 2.80 9.05 -8.77
N PRO A 46 3.03 9.88 -9.80
CA PRO A 46 2.03 10.83 -10.30
C PRO A 46 0.66 10.21 -10.62
N GLU A 47 0.63 8.99 -11.16
CA GLU A 47 -0.61 8.32 -11.57
C GLU A 47 -1.23 7.42 -10.48
N PHE A 48 -0.47 7.01 -9.47
CA PHE A 48 -0.91 6.02 -8.47
C PHE A 48 -1.10 6.63 -7.08
N GLY A 49 -0.55 7.83 -6.85
CA GLY A 49 -0.59 8.54 -5.58
C GLY A 49 0.65 8.31 -4.73
N VAL A 50 0.50 8.50 -3.43
CA VAL A 50 1.57 8.35 -2.44
C VAL A 50 1.47 7.00 -1.77
N PHE A 51 2.59 6.30 -1.62
CA PHE A 51 2.68 5.00 -0.97
C PHE A 51 3.62 5.08 0.21
N ALA A 52 3.22 4.49 1.34
CA ALA A 52 4.06 4.25 2.49
C ALA A 52 4.42 2.76 2.56
N ARG A 53 5.66 2.45 2.94
CA ARG A 53 6.07 1.11 3.31
C ARG A 53 5.90 0.93 4.82
N VAL A 54 5.08 -0.02 5.23
CA VAL A 54 4.94 -0.38 6.65
C VAL A 54 5.71 -1.67 6.90
N ASP A 55 6.81 -1.57 7.66
CA ASP A 55 7.59 -2.71 8.10
C ASP A 55 6.99 -3.32 9.37
N PHE A 56 6.78 -4.62 9.33
CA PHE A 56 6.37 -5.45 10.46
C PHE A 56 7.55 -6.29 10.90
N ASP A 57 7.80 -6.27 12.20
CA ASP A 57 8.85 -7.04 12.84
C ASP A 57 8.24 -7.78 14.03
N VAL A 58 8.01 -9.08 13.84
CA VAL A 58 7.16 -9.87 14.71
C VAL A 58 7.94 -11.04 15.29
N ALA A 59 7.99 -11.10 16.62
CA ALA A 59 8.45 -12.29 17.33
C ALA A 59 7.30 -13.32 17.37
N VAL A 60 7.58 -14.51 16.87
CA VAL A 60 6.64 -15.62 16.81
C VAL A 60 7.21 -16.85 17.49
N THR A 61 6.36 -17.59 18.17
CA THR A 61 6.70 -18.91 18.70
C THR A 61 5.83 -19.97 18.04
N ALA A 62 6.47 -21.07 17.68
CA ALA A 62 5.80 -22.25 17.16
C ALA A 62 5.60 -23.25 18.31
N GLU A 63 4.36 -23.62 18.59
CA GLU A 63 4.05 -24.63 19.59
C GLU A 63 3.59 -25.92 18.90
N SER A 64 4.12 -27.05 19.37
CA SER A 64 3.68 -28.38 18.97
C SER A 64 3.03 -29.08 20.16
N THR A 65 1.75 -29.38 20.07
CA THR A 65 1.06 -30.26 21.03
C THR A 65 1.17 -31.70 20.55
N VAL A 66 1.54 -32.61 21.45
CA VAL A 66 1.59 -34.05 21.14
C VAL A 66 0.17 -34.52 20.77
N GLY A 67 -0.03 -34.86 19.50
CA GLY A 67 -1.32 -35.31 18.96
C GLY A 67 -2.21 -34.25 18.29
N GLY A 68 -1.76 -32.99 18.17
CA GLY A 68 -2.55 -31.89 17.56
C GLY A 68 -1.79 -31.12 16.46
N LYS A 69 -2.53 -30.39 15.61
CA LYS A 69 -1.95 -29.42 14.66
C LYS A 69 -1.21 -28.34 15.46
N GLY A 70 0.07 -28.13 15.14
CA GLY A 70 0.85 -27.02 15.70
C GLY A 70 0.24 -25.66 15.34
N SER A 71 0.47 -24.66 16.19
CA SER A 71 -0.05 -23.30 15.97
C SER A 71 1.05 -22.25 16.17
N ILE A 72 0.89 -21.11 15.51
CA ILE A 72 1.80 -19.96 15.62
C ILE A 72 1.17 -18.97 16.59
N ARG A 73 1.95 -18.51 17.57
CA ARG A 73 1.57 -17.42 18.47
C ARG A 73 2.47 -16.20 18.24
N VAL A 74 1.84 -15.03 18.21
CA VAL A 74 2.53 -13.74 18.14
C VAL A 74 2.76 -13.21 19.55
N TRP A 75 3.98 -12.81 19.87
CA TRP A 75 4.30 -12.15 21.13
C TRP A 75 3.87 -10.68 21.08
N GLY A 76 2.79 -10.34 21.80
CA GLY A 76 2.25 -8.98 21.85
C GLY A 76 2.70 -8.19 23.08
N LEU A 77 2.81 -6.87 22.92
CA LEU A 77 2.83 -5.88 24.02
C LEU A 77 1.48 -5.95 24.75
N GLY A 78 1.42 -6.67 25.87
CA GLY A 78 0.20 -6.87 26.67
C GLY A 78 -0.05 -8.30 27.15
N ALA A 79 0.84 -9.25 26.86
CA ALA A 79 0.81 -10.58 27.49
C ALA A 79 1.29 -10.49 28.95
N GLU A 80 0.47 -9.92 29.84
CA GLU A 80 0.60 -10.14 31.28
C GLU A 80 0.37 -11.62 31.59
N GLY A 81 1.35 -12.24 32.24
CA GLY A 81 1.11 -13.36 33.14
C GLY A 81 0.88 -14.73 32.51
N GLY A 82 1.97 -15.40 32.16
CA GLY A 82 1.96 -16.84 31.94
C GLY A 82 3.34 -17.43 32.17
N LYS A 83 3.68 -17.74 33.43
CA LYS A 83 4.87 -18.51 33.81
C LYS A 83 4.80 -19.88 33.14
N ASP A 84 5.46 -20.03 32.01
CA ASP A 84 5.91 -21.35 31.56
C ASP A 84 7.29 -21.16 30.91
N SER A 85 8.33 -21.34 31.72
CA SER A 85 9.74 -21.26 31.31
C SER A 85 10.16 -22.49 30.49
N ARG A 86 9.31 -22.93 29.55
CA ARG A 86 9.76 -23.83 28.49
C ARG A 86 10.66 -23.03 27.57
N SER A 87 11.79 -23.61 27.19
CA SER A 87 12.67 -23.08 26.15
C SER A 87 11.87 -22.88 24.85
N GLN A 88 11.22 -21.73 24.71
CA GLN A 88 10.46 -21.40 23.52
C GLN A 88 11.46 -20.85 22.49
N THR A 89 11.64 -21.57 21.40
CA THR A 89 12.38 -21.05 20.24
C THR A 89 11.55 -19.91 19.65
N VAL A 90 12.01 -18.68 19.90
CA VAL A 90 11.44 -17.46 19.32
C VAL A 90 12.04 -17.27 17.94
N SER A 91 11.20 -17.35 16.91
CA SER A 91 11.54 -16.96 15.54
C SER A 91 11.14 -15.51 15.30
N ARG A 92 11.89 -14.80 14.45
CA ARG A 92 11.57 -13.41 14.07
C ARG A 92 11.15 -13.39 12.60
N VAL A 93 9.98 -12.83 12.32
CA VAL A 93 9.43 -12.68 10.97
C VAL A 93 9.39 -11.19 10.65
N VAL A 94 10.16 -10.79 9.63
CA VAL A 94 10.24 -9.41 9.15
C VAL A 94 9.66 -9.35 7.74
N PHE A 95 8.65 -8.51 7.54
CA PHE A 95 8.01 -8.32 6.24
C PHE A 95 7.49 -6.90 6.12
N ALA A 96 7.07 -6.50 4.92
CA ALA A 96 6.51 -5.18 4.68
C ALA A 96 5.21 -5.25 3.88
N VAL A 97 4.32 -4.31 4.15
CA VAL A 97 3.08 -4.12 3.39
C VAL A 97 3.06 -2.69 2.83
N PRO A 98 2.92 -2.51 1.50
CA PRO A 98 2.68 -1.18 0.93
C PRO A 98 1.28 -0.69 1.30
N LEU A 99 1.18 0.59 1.65
CA LEU A 99 -0.09 1.28 1.84
C LEU A 99 -0.16 2.50 0.92
N ARG A 100 -1.19 2.58 0.07
CA ARG A 100 -1.50 3.78 -0.70
C ARG A 100 -2.19 4.80 0.22
N LEU A 101 -1.63 5.98 0.39
CA LEU A 101 -2.23 7.00 1.22
C LEU A 101 -3.45 7.62 0.51
N PRO A 102 -4.49 8.03 1.25
CA PRO A 102 -5.55 8.87 0.69
C PRO A 102 -4.98 10.15 0.08
N ASP A 103 -5.58 10.64 -1.00
CA ASP A 103 -5.07 11.80 -1.75
C ASP A 103 -5.14 13.12 -0.97
N GLY A 104 -5.83 13.15 0.16
CA GLY A 104 -6.03 14.37 0.94
C GLY A 104 -6.83 15.43 0.17
N ASP A 105 -6.59 16.71 0.46
CA ASP A 105 -7.27 17.82 -0.21
C ASP A 105 -6.75 18.04 -1.64
N GLN A 106 -7.62 17.78 -2.61
CA GLN A 106 -7.32 17.92 -4.04
C GLN A 106 -7.78 19.27 -4.63
N SER A 107 -8.35 20.17 -3.82
CA SER A 107 -8.96 21.43 -4.29
C SER A 107 -8.01 22.27 -5.16
N LYS A 108 -6.75 22.39 -4.73
CA LYS A 108 -5.71 23.16 -5.45
C LYS A 108 -5.33 22.51 -6.77
N LYS A 109 -5.11 21.18 -6.79
CA LYS A 109 -4.77 20.46 -8.02
C LYS A 109 -5.86 20.64 -9.07
N VAL A 110 -7.11 20.42 -8.66
CA VAL A 110 -8.26 20.56 -9.57
C VAL A 110 -8.41 22.01 -10.06
N ALA A 111 -8.12 23.01 -9.23
CA ALA A 111 -8.14 24.42 -9.66
C ALA A 111 -7.07 24.71 -10.73
N VAL A 112 -5.86 24.14 -10.58
CA VAL A 112 -4.77 24.25 -11.56
C VAL A 112 -5.15 23.56 -12.87
N ASP A 113 -5.58 22.29 -12.82
CA ASP A 113 -5.95 21.52 -14.02
C ASP A 113 -7.03 22.26 -14.85
N ARG A 114 -8.06 22.81 -14.18
CA ARG A 114 -9.10 23.62 -14.83
C ARG A 114 -8.57 24.92 -15.44
N ALA A 115 -7.59 25.56 -14.81
CA ALA A 115 -6.99 26.79 -15.33
C ALA A 115 -6.15 26.50 -16.59
N GLU A 116 -5.40 25.39 -16.59
CA GLU A 116 -4.62 24.92 -17.74
C GLU A 116 -5.50 24.53 -18.93
N ASP A 117 -6.60 23.82 -18.68
CA ASP A 117 -7.57 23.46 -19.72
C ASP A 117 -8.17 24.69 -20.39
N LYS A 118 -8.62 25.68 -19.59
CA LYS A 118 -9.12 26.96 -20.10
C LYS A 118 -8.07 27.71 -20.91
N ASN A 119 -6.81 27.70 -20.46
CA ASN A 119 -5.73 28.35 -21.18
C ASN A 119 -5.48 27.69 -22.53
N ARG A 120 -5.46 26.35 -22.56
CA ARG A 120 -5.28 25.55 -23.78
C ARG A 120 -6.40 25.80 -24.80
N GLU A 121 -7.64 25.91 -24.35
CA GLU A 121 -8.78 26.25 -25.22
C GLU A 121 -8.67 27.67 -25.79
N ARG A 122 -8.30 28.64 -24.96
CA ARG A 122 -8.10 30.04 -25.40
C ARG A 122 -7.01 30.14 -26.46
N LEU A 123 -5.90 29.44 -26.28
CA LEU A 123 -4.81 29.36 -27.25
C LEU A 123 -5.29 28.77 -28.57
N ARG A 124 -6.04 27.65 -28.54
CA ARG A 124 -6.62 27.04 -29.75
C ARG A 124 -7.58 27.98 -30.48
N GLN A 125 -8.43 28.70 -29.75
CA GLN A 125 -9.36 29.67 -30.33
C GLN A 125 -8.64 30.89 -30.92
N ALA A 126 -7.58 31.38 -30.27
CA ALA A 126 -6.76 32.46 -30.79
C ALA A 126 -6.03 32.05 -32.08
N GLN A 127 -5.44 30.84 -32.11
CA GLN A 127 -4.80 30.29 -33.30
C GLN A 127 -5.79 30.07 -34.45
N GLY A 128 -6.98 29.54 -34.17
CA GLY A 128 -8.04 29.37 -35.18
C GLY A 128 -8.48 30.70 -35.80
N ARG A 129 -8.71 31.72 -34.96
CA ARG A 129 -9.08 33.07 -35.44
C ARG A 129 -7.97 33.70 -36.27
N HIS A 130 -6.71 33.54 -35.85
CA HIS A 130 -5.56 34.08 -36.59
C HIS A 130 -5.43 33.47 -37.99
N LEU A 131 -5.64 32.16 -38.11
CA LEU A 131 -5.63 31.46 -39.41
C LEU A 131 -6.80 31.90 -40.31
N GLU A 132 -7.98 32.11 -39.74
CA GLU A 132 -9.15 32.58 -40.49
C GLU A 132 -8.96 34.02 -41.02
N GLU A 133 -8.38 34.91 -40.22
CA GLU A 133 -8.04 36.27 -40.65
C GLU A 133 -6.97 36.30 -41.75
N MET A 134 -5.97 35.42 -41.68
CA MET A 134 -4.96 35.29 -42.74
C MET A 134 -5.57 34.81 -44.05
N GLY A 135 -6.50 33.84 -44.01
CA GLY A 135 -7.19 33.35 -45.19
C GLY A 135 -8.02 34.44 -45.90
N LYS A 136 -8.70 35.30 -45.13
CA LYS A 136 -9.49 36.43 -45.67
C LYS A 136 -8.64 37.53 -46.29
N ARG A 137 -7.35 37.62 -45.97
CA ARG A 137 -6.42 38.63 -46.51
C ARG A 137 -5.74 38.19 -47.82
N LEU A 138 -5.81 36.91 -48.15
CA LEU A 138 -5.18 36.32 -49.34
C LEU A 138 -6.19 36.04 -50.48
N ALA A 139 -7.48 36.26 -50.22
CA ALA A 139 -8.57 36.20 -51.20
C ALA A 139 -8.96 37.62 -51.64
#